data_AF-A0A8H5FC38-F1
#
_entry.id   AF-A0A8H5FC38-F1
#
_cell.length_a   1.000
_cell.length_b   1.000
_cell.length_c   1.000
_cell.angle_alpha   90.00
_cell.angle_beta   90.00
_cell.angle_gamma   90.00
#
_symmetry.space_group_name_H-M   'P 1'
#
loop_
_entity.id
_entity.type
_entity.pdbx_description
1 polymer ?
#
loop_
_entity_poly.entity_id
_entity_poly.type
_entity_poly.pdbx_seq_one_letter_code
_entity_poly.pdbx_strand_id
1 'polypeptide(L)'
;MATALRSLIHRIYPSHDAEKVVIAGLDYSGKTTLLYLLKLGEVVNAIPSIGVNVETVNLTTALGIDKHLNLDLWDAGSGCSTAGGMALLRMYLPYSKALIWVVDGSDTERVSRSLDTLDLILKENDNEPRFKETHFPVLVLANKADKPKSMSTDEVRLAFSKGLSGRLFSIYSTSLTSKPHVGLREAFSWLALALDIAKTTKKVSEVSGEPPGRQKSPSQKLNLHSSPEELIEQFTTYNLPSWDHYTHIRLAFVILAAHGRQKGKDLLFIGLASYIEHNAQKQTNVRGFHFTMTYFWIQIVHFAIQHLPELIRPAIGADSYPTSEDFFRFLLVNPHVVDGGLWSEYYTKEMIMNAEAKAEMVLPDKKPLPSMAGRDAVAVFGAKESWRKYDLMAI
;
A
#
# COMPACT_ATOMS: atom_id res chain seq x y z
N MET A 1 -26.57 -20.54 32.97
CA MET A 1 -25.42 -19.71 33.43
C MET A 1 -24.18 -19.88 32.57
N ALA A 2 -23.75 -21.10 32.23
CA ALA A 2 -22.52 -21.34 31.46
C ALA A 2 -22.46 -20.65 30.07
N THR A 3 -23.56 -20.61 29.32
CA THR A 3 -23.58 -20.01 27.97
C THR A 3 -23.49 -18.49 27.98
N ALA A 4 -24.14 -17.83 28.95
CA ALA A 4 -24.06 -16.37 29.15
C ALA A 4 -22.68 -15.95 29.67
N LEU A 5 -22.08 -16.77 30.56
CA LEU A 5 -20.70 -16.57 31.00
C LEU A 5 -19.72 -16.79 29.85
N ARG A 6 -19.95 -17.80 28.98
CA ARG A 6 -19.14 -18.08 27.79
C ARG A 6 -19.27 -16.99 26.72
N SER A 7 -20.45 -16.40 26.53
CA SER A 7 -20.62 -15.25 25.63
C SER A 7 -19.97 -13.98 26.19
N LEU A 8 -20.03 -13.78 27.52
CA LEU A 8 -19.33 -12.67 28.18
C LEU A 8 -17.80 -12.86 28.09
N ILE A 9 -17.32 -14.07 28.33
CA ILE A 9 -15.91 -14.45 28.20
C ILE A 9 -15.46 -14.36 26.75
N HIS A 10 -16.24 -14.77 25.74
CA HIS A 10 -15.88 -14.61 24.32
C HIS A 10 -15.88 -13.13 23.89
N ARG A 11 -16.75 -12.31 24.50
CA ARG A 11 -16.81 -10.87 24.26
C ARG A 11 -15.65 -10.11 24.91
N ILE A 12 -15.05 -10.66 25.98
CA ILE A 12 -13.87 -10.11 26.67
C ILE A 12 -12.56 -10.76 26.16
N TYR A 13 -12.61 -12.03 25.78
CA TYR A 13 -11.52 -12.89 25.28
C TYR A 13 -12.00 -13.67 24.04
N PRO A 14 -11.97 -13.03 22.86
CA PRO A 14 -12.28 -13.69 21.59
C PRO A 14 -11.28 -14.81 21.23
N SER A 15 -11.69 -15.70 20.32
CA SER A 15 -10.97 -16.93 19.92
C SER A 15 -9.49 -16.70 19.57
N HIS A 16 -8.64 -17.70 19.82
CA HIS A 16 -7.19 -17.62 19.57
C HIS A 16 -6.80 -17.52 18.08
N ASP A 17 -7.72 -17.81 17.16
CA ASP A 17 -7.45 -17.94 15.72
C ASP A 17 -7.83 -16.69 14.90
N ALA A 18 -8.41 -15.65 15.52
CA ALA A 18 -8.83 -14.43 14.85
C ALA A 18 -7.92 -13.23 15.20
N GLU A 19 -7.63 -12.39 14.21
CA GLU A 19 -6.88 -11.16 14.44
C GLU A 19 -7.81 -10.09 15.02
N LYS A 20 -7.44 -9.57 16.19
CA LYS A 20 -8.21 -8.51 16.88
C LYS A 20 -7.96 -7.18 16.21
N VAL A 21 -9.00 -6.54 15.70
CA VAL A 21 -8.89 -5.26 14.98
C VAL A 21 -9.94 -4.30 15.51
N VAL A 22 -9.52 -3.08 15.84
CA VAL A 22 -10.43 -2.02 16.30
C VAL A 22 -10.95 -1.23 15.12
N ILE A 23 -12.26 -0.97 15.11
CA ILE A 23 -12.89 0.02 14.23
C ILE A 23 -13.13 1.28 15.05
N ALA A 24 -12.57 2.41 14.59
CA ALA A 24 -12.74 3.71 15.21
C ALA A 24 -12.92 4.80 14.14
N GLY A 25 -13.23 6.02 14.58
CA GLY A 25 -13.64 7.12 13.71
C GLY A 25 -14.66 8.02 14.40
N LEU A 26 -14.96 9.18 13.82
CA LEU A 26 -15.97 10.10 14.37
C LEU A 26 -17.39 9.50 14.33
N ASP A 27 -18.30 10.10 15.09
CA ASP A 27 -19.72 9.79 15.04
C ASP A 27 -20.27 9.96 13.61
N TYR A 28 -21.21 9.09 13.24
CA TYR A 28 -21.82 9.01 11.91
C TYR A 28 -20.88 8.65 10.74
N SER A 29 -19.60 8.33 10.96
CA SER A 29 -18.70 7.95 9.86
C SER A 29 -19.02 6.62 9.19
N GLY A 30 -19.84 5.77 9.82
CA GLY A 30 -20.30 4.49 9.25
C GLY A 30 -19.65 3.24 9.83
N LYS A 31 -18.98 3.33 10.99
CA LYS A 31 -18.35 2.20 11.70
C LYS A 31 -19.28 1.01 11.92
N THR A 32 -20.44 1.26 12.53
CA THR A 32 -21.42 0.21 12.84
C THR A 32 -22.03 -0.39 11.57
N THR A 33 -22.27 0.44 10.54
CA THR A 33 -22.70 -0.02 9.22
C THR A 33 -21.65 -0.92 8.57
N LEU A 34 -20.37 -0.57 8.66
CA LEU A 34 -19.26 -1.39 8.18
C LEU A 34 -19.25 -2.74 8.89
N LEU A 35 -19.33 -2.73 10.23
CA LEU A 35 -19.31 -3.96 11.04
C LEU A 35 -20.43 -4.93 10.63
N TYR A 36 -21.66 -4.45 10.55
CA TYR A 36 -22.79 -5.30 10.16
C TYR A 36 -22.74 -5.72 8.71
N LEU A 37 -22.28 -4.86 7.80
CA LEU A 37 -22.10 -5.22 6.39
C LEU A 37 -21.10 -6.37 6.25
N LEU A 38 -19.98 -6.33 6.97
CA LEU A 38 -18.98 -7.40 6.96
C LEU A 38 -19.49 -8.69 7.61
N LYS A 39 -20.38 -8.58 8.61
CA LYS A 39 -20.93 -9.72 9.34
C LYS A 39 -22.06 -10.44 8.59
N LEU A 40 -22.97 -9.66 8.00
CA LEU A 40 -24.22 -10.14 7.43
C LEU A 40 -24.20 -10.18 5.90
N GLY A 41 -23.23 -9.52 5.26
CA GLY A 41 -23.15 -9.40 3.80
C GLY A 41 -24.14 -8.39 3.19
N GLU A 42 -24.97 -7.77 4.02
CA GLU A 42 -25.94 -6.75 3.61
C GLU A 42 -25.99 -5.57 4.57
N VAL A 43 -26.44 -4.41 4.06
CA VAL A 43 -26.60 -3.20 4.86
C VAL A 43 -27.91 -3.29 5.65
N VAL A 44 -27.79 -3.44 6.96
CA VAL A 44 -28.92 -3.35 7.88
C VAL A 44 -28.88 -2.01 8.62
N ASN A 45 -30.05 -1.40 8.84
CA ASN A 45 -30.15 -0.19 9.67
C ASN A 45 -29.66 -0.54 11.08
N ALA A 46 -28.50 -0.01 11.44
CA ALA A 46 -27.91 -0.25 12.74
C ALA A 46 -28.80 0.35 13.84
N ILE A 47 -29.17 -0.46 14.82
CA ILE A 47 -29.77 0.04 16.05
C ILE A 47 -28.61 0.59 16.90
N PRO A 48 -28.63 1.87 17.33
CA PRO A 48 -27.57 2.42 18.17
C PRO A 48 -27.34 1.55 19.41
N SER A 49 -26.14 0.99 19.52
CA SER A 49 -25.76 0.06 20.59
C SER A 49 -25.43 0.80 21.88
N ILE A 50 -25.81 0.24 23.04
CA ILE A 50 -25.28 0.66 24.34
C ILE A 50 -23.96 -0.07 24.58
N GLY A 51 -22.83 0.61 24.37
CA GLY A 51 -21.48 0.09 24.64
C GLY A 51 -20.71 -0.38 23.40
N VAL A 52 -19.70 -1.23 23.61
CA VAL A 52 -18.80 -1.75 22.56
C VAL A 52 -19.42 -2.96 21.87
N ASN A 53 -19.47 -2.94 20.53
CA ASN A 53 -19.91 -4.08 19.74
C ASN A 53 -18.71 -4.91 19.30
N VAL A 54 -18.80 -6.24 19.42
CA VAL A 54 -17.74 -7.18 19.04
C VAL A 54 -18.35 -8.23 18.15
N GLU A 55 -17.88 -8.30 16.90
CA GLU A 55 -18.31 -9.30 15.94
C GLU A 55 -17.11 -10.01 15.32
N THR A 56 -17.18 -11.34 15.26
CA THR A 56 -16.23 -12.16 14.50
C THR A 56 -16.71 -12.26 13.07
N VAL A 57 -15.87 -11.84 12.11
CA VAL A 57 -16.15 -11.90 10.67
C VAL A 57 -15.10 -12.73 9.95
N ASN A 58 -15.54 -13.48 8.94
CA ASN A 58 -14.66 -14.22 8.05
C ASN A 58 -14.80 -13.63 6.64
N LEU A 59 -13.75 -12.96 6.18
CA LEU A 59 -13.75 -12.23 4.93
C LEU A 59 -12.92 -12.96 3.87
N THR A 60 -13.51 -13.16 2.69
CA THR A 60 -12.77 -13.59 1.51
C THR A 60 -11.98 -12.39 0.97
N THR A 61 -10.66 -12.47 1.03
CA THR A 61 -9.79 -11.43 0.49
C THR A 61 -9.52 -11.65 -1.00
N ALA A 62 -9.04 -10.62 -1.71
CA ALA A 62 -8.54 -10.79 -3.07
C ALA A 62 -7.24 -11.62 -3.14
N LEU A 63 -6.64 -11.97 -2.00
CA LEU A 63 -5.38 -12.73 -1.89
C LEU A 63 -5.55 -14.26 -2.14
N GLY A 64 -6.57 -14.66 -2.90
CA GLY A 64 -6.87 -16.05 -3.27
C GLY A 64 -8.08 -16.64 -2.54
N ILE A 65 -8.72 -17.64 -3.16
CA ILE A 65 -9.98 -18.28 -2.72
C ILE A 65 -9.84 -18.97 -1.34
N ASP A 66 -8.62 -19.35 -0.95
CA ASP A 66 -8.37 -20.15 0.25
C ASP A 66 -7.87 -19.32 1.46
N LYS A 67 -7.64 -18.01 1.29
CA LYS A 67 -7.11 -17.15 2.37
C LYS A 67 -8.21 -16.27 2.95
N HIS A 68 -8.89 -16.86 3.92
CA HIS A 68 -9.89 -16.23 4.76
C HIS A 68 -9.22 -15.32 5.79
N LEU A 69 -9.63 -14.05 5.83
CA LEU A 69 -9.25 -13.13 6.89
C LEU A 69 -10.28 -13.24 8.01
N ASN A 70 -9.91 -13.91 9.09
CA ASN A 70 -10.72 -14.05 10.29
C ASN A 70 -10.40 -12.90 11.26
N LEU A 71 -11.37 -12.02 11.50
CA LEU A 71 -11.20 -10.83 12.33
C LEU A 71 -12.19 -10.83 13.49
N ASP A 72 -11.72 -10.45 14.66
CA ASP A 72 -12.58 -9.95 15.73
C ASP A 72 -12.59 -8.42 15.67
N LEU A 73 -13.71 -7.88 15.19
CA LEU A 73 -13.89 -6.46 14.98
C LEU A 73 -14.54 -5.82 16.19
N TRP A 74 -13.83 -4.86 16.79
CA TRP A 74 -14.28 -4.11 17.95
C TRP A 74 -14.72 -2.71 17.50
N ASP A 75 -16.04 -2.50 17.38
CA ASP A 75 -16.62 -1.17 17.12
C ASP A 75 -16.64 -0.39 18.43
N ALA A 76 -15.58 0.39 18.64
CA ALA A 76 -15.50 1.34 19.72
C ALA A 76 -16.33 2.57 19.35
N GLY A 77 -17.61 2.54 19.72
CA GLY A 77 -18.54 3.65 19.50
C GLY A 77 -18.00 4.96 20.09
N SER A 78 -17.86 5.98 19.25
CA SER A 78 -17.44 7.34 19.61
C SER A 78 -18.63 8.17 20.12
N GLY A 79 -19.40 7.67 21.08
CA GLY A 79 -20.52 8.42 21.66
C GLY A 79 -20.05 9.83 22.06
N CYS A 80 -20.84 10.86 21.72
CA CYS A 80 -20.70 12.33 21.79
C CYS A 80 -19.58 13.05 22.60
N SER A 81 -18.80 12.38 23.44
CA SER A 81 -17.64 12.96 24.13
C SER A 81 -16.36 12.22 23.75
N THR A 82 -15.34 12.98 23.32
CA THR A 82 -13.98 12.50 23.06
C THR A 82 -13.39 11.75 24.26
N ALA A 83 -13.83 12.05 25.48
CA ALA A 83 -13.38 11.39 26.71
C ALA A 83 -13.92 9.96 26.90
N GLY A 84 -15.21 9.70 26.59
CA GLY A 84 -15.83 8.38 26.77
C GLY A 84 -15.36 7.36 25.73
N GLY A 85 -15.20 7.78 24.47
CA GLY A 85 -14.66 6.94 23.40
C GLY A 85 -13.19 6.56 23.62
N MET A 86 -12.37 7.48 24.13
CA MET A 86 -10.95 7.22 24.42
C MET A 86 -10.75 6.25 25.59
N ALA A 87 -11.60 6.28 26.62
CA ALA A 87 -11.54 5.32 27.71
C ALA A 87 -11.75 3.88 27.22
N LEU A 88 -12.70 3.66 26.32
CA LEU A 88 -12.92 2.35 25.70
C LEU A 88 -11.74 1.97 24.81
N LEU A 89 -11.29 2.86 23.92
CA LEU A 89 -10.16 2.59 23.03
C LEU A 89 -8.88 2.19 23.79
N ARG A 90 -8.60 2.82 24.94
CA ARG A 90 -7.47 2.44 25.82
C ARG A 90 -7.54 1.02 26.34
N MET A 91 -8.74 0.46 26.51
CA MET A 91 -8.92 -0.94 26.93
C MET A 91 -8.65 -1.93 25.79
N TYR A 92 -8.88 -1.53 24.54
CA TYR A 92 -8.91 -2.44 23.39
C TYR A 92 -7.67 -2.33 22.50
N LEU A 93 -7.13 -1.13 22.31
CA LEU A 93 -5.95 -0.91 21.47
C LEU A 93 -4.75 -1.79 21.86
N PRO A 94 -4.39 -1.98 23.16
CA PRO A 94 -3.26 -2.83 23.53
C PRO A 94 -3.38 -4.29 23.07
N TYR A 95 -4.61 -4.78 22.91
CA TYR A 95 -4.88 -6.16 22.47
C TYR A 95 -5.13 -6.27 20.97
N SER A 96 -5.17 -5.15 20.27
CA SER A 96 -5.45 -5.07 18.84
C SER A 96 -4.18 -5.23 18.03
N LYS A 97 -4.35 -5.69 16.79
CA LYS A 97 -3.29 -5.96 15.83
C LYS A 97 -3.24 -4.92 14.72
N ALA A 98 -4.35 -4.24 14.48
CA ALA A 98 -4.48 -3.13 13.56
C ALA A 98 -5.64 -2.21 13.98
N LEU A 99 -5.68 -1.03 13.37
CA LEU A 99 -6.76 -0.05 13.48
C LEU A 99 -7.42 0.17 12.12
N ILE A 100 -8.74 0.12 12.07
CA ILE A 100 -9.55 0.61 10.96
C ILE A 100 -10.12 1.97 11.36
N TRP A 101 -9.71 3.03 10.68
CA TRP A 101 -10.20 4.38 10.89
C TRP A 101 -11.21 4.77 9.81
N VAL A 102 -12.48 4.94 10.18
CA VAL A 102 -13.55 5.28 9.25
C VAL A 102 -13.79 6.79 9.25
N VAL A 103 -13.61 7.41 8.10
CA VAL A 103 -13.79 8.85 7.85
C VAL A 103 -15.09 9.05 7.08
N ASP A 104 -15.89 10.03 7.49
CA ASP A 104 -17.01 10.51 6.68
C ASP A 104 -16.48 11.43 5.58
N GLY A 105 -16.40 10.93 4.36
CA GLY A 105 -15.95 11.71 3.20
C GLY A 105 -16.86 12.89 2.88
N SER A 106 -18.15 12.80 3.21
CA SER A 106 -19.12 13.88 2.97
C SER A 106 -19.07 15.02 4.00
N ASP A 107 -18.33 14.82 5.09
CA ASP A 107 -18.21 15.78 6.19
C ASP A 107 -16.86 16.50 6.15
N THR A 108 -16.73 17.42 5.20
CA THR A 108 -15.52 18.23 5.00
C THR A 108 -15.21 19.13 6.19
N GLU A 109 -16.22 19.53 6.96
CA GLU A 109 -16.06 20.43 8.12
C GLU A 109 -15.38 19.74 9.30
N ARG A 110 -15.62 18.43 9.50
CA ARG A 110 -15.08 17.67 10.64
C ARG A 110 -13.85 16.83 10.30
N VAL A 111 -13.28 16.95 9.09
CA VAL A 111 -12.09 16.18 8.70
C VAL A 111 -10.87 16.50 9.58
N SER A 112 -10.65 17.77 9.92
CA SER A 112 -9.57 18.20 10.81
C SER A 112 -9.73 17.61 12.22
N ARG A 113 -10.95 17.66 12.76
CA ARG A 113 -11.29 17.02 14.04
C ARG A 113 -11.08 15.50 13.99
N SER A 114 -11.37 14.87 12.86
CA SER A 114 -11.12 13.43 12.69
C SER A 114 -9.63 13.11 12.74
N LEU A 115 -8.79 13.94 12.10
CA LEU A 115 -7.34 13.81 12.15
C LEU A 115 -6.81 14.00 13.58
N ASP A 116 -7.22 15.07 14.26
CA ASP A 116 -6.77 15.36 15.63
C ASP A 116 -7.12 14.21 16.60
N THR A 117 -8.29 13.60 16.40
CA THR A 117 -8.73 12.44 17.20
C THR A 117 -7.90 11.21 16.88
N LEU A 118 -7.62 10.93 15.60
CA LEU A 118 -6.76 9.84 15.19
C LEU A 118 -5.33 10.02 15.75
N ASP A 119 -4.77 11.23 15.65
CA ASP A 119 -3.43 11.56 16.15
C ASP A 119 -3.34 11.31 17.66
N LEU A 120 -4.38 11.67 18.42
CA LEU A 120 -4.42 11.41 19.86
C LEU A 120 -4.41 9.90 20.16
N ILE A 121 -5.19 9.12 19.41
CA ILE A 121 -5.25 7.66 19.53
C ILE A 121 -3.91 7.01 19.20
N LEU A 122 -3.30 7.45 18.11
CA LEU A 122 -2.02 6.91 17.63
C LEU A 122 -0.86 7.27 18.57
N LYS A 123 -0.87 8.46 19.16
CA LYS A 123 0.11 8.83 20.21
C LYS A 123 -0.03 7.97 21.47
N GLU A 124 -1.26 7.68 21.90
CA GLU A 124 -1.49 6.76 23.00
C GLU A 124 -1.00 5.35 22.67
N ASN A 125 -1.21 4.90 21.43
CA ASN A 125 -0.71 3.62 20.92
C ASN A 125 0.83 3.57 20.93
N ASP A 126 1.53 4.60 20.47
CA ASP A 126 3.01 4.62 20.42
C ASP A 126 3.68 4.63 21.79
N ASN A 127 2.98 5.15 22.80
CA ASN A 127 3.46 5.13 24.17
C ASN A 127 3.41 3.73 24.78
N GLU A 128 2.67 2.80 24.18
CA GLU A 128 2.63 1.40 24.60
C GLU A 128 3.92 0.67 24.13
N PRO A 129 4.74 0.12 25.05
CA PRO A 129 6.03 -0.49 24.74
C PRO A 129 6.00 -1.59 23.66
N ARG A 130 4.94 -2.40 23.59
CA ARG A 130 4.76 -3.52 22.66
C ARG A 130 4.64 -3.08 21.20
N PHE A 131 4.15 -1.86 20.94
CA PHE A 131 4.05 -1.32 19.59
C PHE A 131 5.34 -0.65 19.12
N LYS A 132 6.35 -0.50 19.98
CA LYS A 132 7.68 -0.02 19.58
C LYS A 132 8.47 -1.09 18.80
N GLU A 133 8.12 -2.36 18.98
CA GLU A 133 8.81 -3.50 18.37
C GLU A 133 8.06 -4.11 17.17
N THR A 134 6.81 -3.67 16.93
CA THR A 134 5.96 -4.22 15.87
C THR A 134 5.23 -3.13 15.11
N HIS A 135 5.06 -3.30 13.81
CA HIS A 135 4.20 -2.41 13.03
C HIS A 135 2.75 -2.56 13.51
N PHE A 136 2.08 -1.46 13.84
CA PHE A 136 0.64 -1.41 14.09
C PHE A 136 -0.05 -0.82 12.85
N PRO A 137 -0.63 -1.65 11.97
CA PRO A 137 -1.19 -1.17 10.72
C PRO A 137 -2.42 -0.30 10.92
N VAL A 138 -2.57 0.73 10.09
CA VAL A 138 -3.73 1.62 10.09
C VAL A 138 -4.39 1.62 8.71
N LEU A 139 -5.61 1.06 8.63
CA LEU A 139 -6.45 1.13 7.44
C LEU A 139 -7.40 2.31 7.57
N VAL A 140 -7.33 3.30 6.68
CA VAL A 140 -8.30 4.39 6.63
C VAL A 140 -9.34 4.12 5.55
N LEU A 141 -10.61 4.21 5.90
CA LEU A 141 -11.73 4.10 4.98
C LEU A 141 -12.37 5.48 4.81
N ALA A 142 -12.17 6.11 3.66
CA ALA A 142 -12.86 7.33 3.25
C ALA A 142 -14.27 6.96 2.78
N ASN A 143 -15.19 6.84 3.74
CA ASN A 143 -16.54 6.34 3.51
C ASN A 143 -17.48 7.43 2.97
N LYS A 144 -18.63 7.00 2.44
CA LYS A 144 -19.67 7.84 1.84
C LYS A 144 -19.22 8.58 0.58
N ALA A 145 -18.31 7.95 -0.18
CA ALA A 145 -17.82 8.46 -1.45
C ALA A 145 -18.93 8.62 -2.52
N ASP A 146 -20.10 8.00 -2.32
CA ASP A 146 -21.30 8.17 -3.14
C ASP A 146 -22.03 9.51 -2.91
N LYS A 147 -21.75 10.21 -1.81
CA LYS A 147 -22.48 11.43 -1.45
C LYS A 147 -21.99 12.64 -2.26
N PRO A 148 -22.89 13.57 -2.61
CA PRO A 148 -22.49 14.84 -3.22
C PRO A 148 -21.50 15.57 -2.32
N LYS A 149 -20.46 16.17 -2.92
CA LYS A 149 -19.40 16.89 -2.21
C LYS A 149 -18.56 16.02 -1.26
N SER A 150 -18.58 14.70 -1.41
CA SER A 150 -17.61 13.84 -0.72
C SER A 150 -16.20 14.21 -1.15
N MET A 151 -15.29 14.28 -0.17
CA MET A 151 -13.86 14.38 -0.40
C MET A 151 -13.40 13.21 -1.28
N SER A 152 -12.54 13.54 -2.22
CA SER A 152 -11.75 12.57 -2.96
C SER A 152 -10.79 11.83 -2.04
N THR A 153 -10.34 10.65 -2.47
CA THR A 153 -9.36 9.87 -1.72
C THR A 153 -8.05 10.64 -1.54
N ASP A 154 -7.68 11.48 -2.50
CA ASP A 154 -6.46 12.29 -2.44
C ASP A 154 -6.56 13.43 -1.43
N GLU A 155 -7.72 14.07 -1.32
CA GLU A 155 -7.96 15.09 -0.27
C GLU A 155 -7.88 14.47 1.13
N VAL A 156 -8.48 13.29 1.33
CA VAL A 156 -8.35 12.55 2.59
C VAL A 156 -6.89 12.12 2.81
N ARG A 157 -6.18 11.69 1.77
CA ARG A 157 -4.77 11.30 1.87
C ARG A 157 -3.87 12.46 2.27
N LEU A 158 -4.07 13.62 1.67
CA LEU A 158 -3.34 14.82 2.01
C LEU A 158 -3.60 15.24 3.46
N ALA A 159 -4.88 15.27 3.87
CA ALA A 159 -5.27 15.62 5.23
C ALA A 159 -4.64 14.69 6.27
N PHE A 160 -4.64 13.37 6.04
CA PHE A 160 -4.18 12.38 7.02
C PHE A 160 -2.67 12.05 6.93
N SER A 161 -1.96 12.55 5.92
CA SER A 161 -0.55 12.25 5.65
C SER A 161 0.37 12.50 6.85
N LYS A 162 0.18 13.61 7.56
CA LYS A 162 1.01 14.00 8.71
C LYS A 162 0.82 13.06 9.90
N GLY A 163 -0.43 12.71 10.20
CA GLY A 163 -0.77 11.84 11.34
C GLY A 163 -0.37 10.39 11.17
N LEU A 164 -0.27 9.95 9.91
CA LEU A 164 0.08 8.58 9.53
C LEU A 164 1.56 8.41 9.15
N SER A 165 2.34 9.48 9.17
CA SER A 165 3.75 9.47 8.79
C SER A 165 4.53 8.43 9.60
N GLY A 166 5.37 7.63 8.92
CA GLY A 166 6.17 6.57 9.54
C GLY A 166 5.42 5.30 9.91
N ARG A 167 4.12 5.18 9.59
CA ARG A 167 3.32 3.97 9.85
C ARG A 167 3.09 3.14 8.61
N LEU A 168 2.80 1.86 8.81
CA LEU A 168 2.21 1.01 7.79
C LEU A 168 0.72 1.35 7.66
N PHE A 169 0.36 2.13 6.65
CA PHE A 169 -1.03 2.56 6.45
C PHE A 169 -1.45 2.52 4.98
N SER A 170 -2.77 2.45 4.75
CA SER A 170 -3.36 2.69 3.44
C SER A 170 -4.73 3.33 3.58
N ILE A 171 -5.17 4.02 2.53
CA ILE A 171 -6.41 4.78 2.50
C ILE A 171 -7.20 4.35 1.28
N TYR A 172 -8.45 3.93 1.48
CA TYR A 172 -9.33 3.48 0.42
C TYR A 172 -10.63 4.29 0.43
N SER A 173 -11.07 4.70 -0.77
CA SER A 173 -12.43 5.20 -0.97
C SER A 173 -13.43 4.08 -0.73
N THR A 174 -14.50 4.35 0.01
CA THR A 174 -15.56 3.37 0.23
C THR A 174 -16.94 3.99 0.10
N SER A 175 -17.88 3.19 -0.39
CA SER A 175 -19.30 3.45 -0.23
C SER A 175 -19.96 2.18 0.28
N LEU A 176 -20.35 2.20 1.56
CA LEU A 176 -21.01 1.07 2.20
C LEU A 176 -22.46 0.92 1.76
N THR A 177 -23.11 1.99 1.31
CA THR A 177 -24.53 1.98 0.94
C THR A 177 -24.78 1.84 -0.56
N SER A 178 -23.77 2.03 -1.41
CA SER A 178 -23.90 1.77 -2.85
C SER A 178 -24.08 0.28 -3.14
N LYS A 179 -24.73 -0.06 -4.25
CA LYS A 179 -24.79 -1.42 -4.80
C LYS A 179 -24.24 -1.40 -6.23
N PRO A 180 -23.10 -2.07 -6.53
CA PRO A 180 -22.25 -2.81 -5.59
C PRO A 180 -21.56 -1.91 -4.57
N HIS A 181 -21.18 -2.49 -3.42
CA HIS A 181 -20.32 -1.82 -2.44
C HIS A 181 -18.95 -1.56 -3.05
N VAL A 182 -18.35 -0.40 -2.77
CA VAL A 182 -17.08 0.02 -3.38
C VAL A 182 -15.94 -0.01 -2.35
N GLY A 183 -14.78 -0.51 -2.77
CA GLY A 183 -13.49 -0.35 -2.08
C GLY A 183 -13.22 -1.26 -0.89
N LEU A 184 -14.22 -2.01 -0.40
CA LEU A 184 -14.04 -2.90 0.75
C LEU A 184 -13.12 -4.08 0.45
N ARG A 185 -13.27 -4.71 -0.71
CA ARG A 185 -12.49 -5.90 -1.04
C ARG A 185 -11.00 -5.59 -1.08
N GLU A 186 -10.62 -4.50 -1.72
CA GLU A 186 -9.24 -4.03 -1.85
C GLU A 186 -8.68 -3.63 -0.48
N ALA A 187 -9.46 -2.88 0.31
CA ALA A 187 -9.08 -2.43 1.64
C ALA A 187 -8.78 -3.59 2.60
N PHE A 188 -9.66 -4.60 2.65
CA PHE A 188 -9.46 -5.75 3.54
C PHE A 188 -8.39 -6.73 3.01
N SER A 189 -8.12 -6.74 1.72
CA SER A 189 -6.98 -7.46 1.15
C SER A 189 -5.65 -6.82 1.59
N TRP A 190 -5.58 -5.49 1.58
CA TRP A 190 -4.43 -4.77 2.14
C TRP A 190 -4.26 -5.04 3.64
N LEU A 191 -5.36 -5.01 4.40
CA LEU A 191 -5.31 -5.25 5.84
C LEU A 191 -4.77 -6.65 6.17
N ALA A 192 -5.20 -7.68 5.43
CA ALA A 192 -4.69 -9.04 5.60
C ALA A 192 -3.17 -9.11 5.42
N LEU A 193 -2.66 -8.48 4.35
CA LEU A 193 -1.22 -8.43 4.10
C LEU A 193 -0.49 -7.63 5.19
N ALA A 194 -1.02 -6.49 5.60
CA ALA A 194 -0.41 -5.65 6.62
C ALA A 194 -0.31 -6.36 7.99
N LEU A 195 -1.32 -7.16 8.33
CA LEU A 195 -1.30 -8.02 9.52
C LEU A 195 -0.21 -9.11 9.42
N ASP A 196 -0.03 -9.73 8.26
CA ASP A 196 1.03 -10.72 8.04
C ASP A 196 2.43 -10.09 8.13
N ILE A 197 2.62 -8.87 7.60
CA ILE A 197 3.86 -8.10 7.73
C ILE A 197 4.16 -7.82 9.21
N ALA A 198 3.17 -7.36 9.98
CA ALA A 198 3.32 -7.08 11.40
C ALA A 198 3.71 -8.33 12.22
N LYS A 199 3.14 -9.50 11.90
CA LYS A 199 3.50 -10.78 12.54
C LYS A 199 4.92 -11.24 12.22
N THR A 200 5.34 -11.10 10.96
CA THR A 200 6.68 -11.53 10.53
C THR A 200 7.78 -10.66 11.13
N THR A 201 7.56 -9.34 11.26
CA THR A 201 8.51 -8.45 11.96
C THR A 201 8.77 -8.92 13.40
N LYS A 202 7.71 -9.34 14.13
CA LYS A 202 7.82 -9.87 15.50
C LYS A 202 8.63 -11.17 15.59
N LYS A 203 8.50 -12.04 14.59
CA LYS A 203 9.20 -13.34 14.56
C LYS A 203 10.68 -13.18 14.23
N VAL A 204 11.05 -12.20 13.40
CA VAL A 204 12.46 -11.92 13.06
C VAL A 204 13.22 -11.34 14.26
N SER A 205 12.60 -10.50 15.09
CA SER A 205 13.21 -10.01 16.33
C SER A 205 13.41 -11.11 17.39
N GLU A 206 12.60 -12.18 17.37
CA GLU A 206 12.68 -13.31 18.31
C GLU A 206 13.68 -14.41 17.86
N VAL A 207 14.14 -14.42 16.60
CA VAL A 207 14.91 -15.52 15.98
C VAL A 207 16.38 -15.16 15.67
N SER A 208 16.99 -14.23 16.41
CA SER A 208 18.42 -13.88 16.30
C SER A 208 19.39 -14.95 16.86
N GLY A 209 19.12 -16.23 16.60
CA GLY A 209 19.99 -17.38 16.88
C GLY A 209 19.68 -18.58 15.96
N GLU A 210 20.54 -18.76 14.95
CA GLU A 210 20.65 -19.87 13.97
C GLU A 210 19.56 -20.10 12.90
N PRO A 211 19.94 -20.51 11.66
CA PRO A 211 19.01 -20.63 10.53
C PRO A 211 18.45 -22.05 10.38
N PRO A 212 17.20 -22.21 9.90
CA PRO A 212 16.95 -23.34 9.01
C PRO A 212 16.00 -23.08 7.83
N GLY A 213 16.33 -23.74 6.71
CA GLY A 213 15.40 -24.62 6.00
C GLY A 213 14.34 -24.02 5.06
N ARG A 214 14.61 -24.11 3.75
CA ARG A 214 13.66 -23.91 2.64
C ARG A 214 12.31 -24.64 2.86
N GLN A 215 11.20 -23.90 2.81
CA GLN A 215 9.86 -24.45 2.52
C GLN A 215 9.28 -23.82 1.25
N LYS A 216 8.54 -24.65 0.49
CA LYS A 216 8.13 -24.44 -0.91
C LYS A 216 7.00 -23.41 -1.07
N SER A 217 7.08 -22.60 -2.14
CA SER A 217 6.19 -21.47 -2.43
C SER A 217 4.87 -21.87 -3.13
N PRO A 218 3.73 -21.20 -2.86
CA PRO A 218 2.48 -21.38 -3.57
C PRO A 218 2.39 -20.41 -4.76
N SER A 219 2.78 -20.85 -5.97
CA SER A 219 3.01 -19.96 -7.13
C SER A 219 1.99 -20.05 -8.28
N GLN A 220 0.79 -20.61 -8.11
CA GLN A 220 -0.02 -21.04 -9.28
C GLN A 220 -1.38 -20.38 -9.53
N LYS A 221 -1.78 -19.28 -8.84
CA LYS A 221 -3.13 -18.69 -9.07
C LYS A 221 -3.20 -17.16 -9.13
N LEU A 222 -2.24 -16.52 -9.80
CA LEU A 222 -2.25 -15.07 -10.10
C LEU A 222 -2.54 -14.74 -11.59
N ASN A 223 -3.19 -15.66 -12.31
CA ASN A 223 -3.41 -15.61 -13.77
C ASN A 223 -4.55 -14.65 -14.19
N LEU A 224 -4.39 -13.34 -13.96
CA LEU A 224 -5.19 -12.33 -14.67
C LEU A 224 -4.36 -11.44 -15.61
N HIS A 225 -3.04 -11.57 -15.58
CA HIS A 225 -2.11 -10.83 -16.43
C HIS A 225 -1.08 -11.79 -17.06
N SER A 226 -0.64 -11.50 -18.28
CA SER A 226 0.42 -12.25 -18.98
C SER A 226 1.65 -12.40 -18.10
N SER A 227 2.40 -13.49 -18.21
CA SER A 227 3.63 -13.65 -17.41
C SER A 227 4.61 -12.49 -17.67
N PRO A 228 5.58 -12.21 -16.77
CA PRO A 228 6.63 -11.23 -17.02
C PRO A 228 7.36 -11.49 -18.35
N GLU A 229 7.61 -12.75 -18.70
CA GLU A 229 8.22 -13.16 -19.96
C GLU A 229 7.32 -12.83 -21.15
N GLU A 230 6.04 -13.21 -21.09
CA GLU A 230 5.05 -12.90 -22.13
C GLU A 230 4.87 -11.38 -22.30
N LEU A 231 4.90 -10.61 -21.21
CA LEU A 231 4.84 -9.15 -21.26
C LEU A 231 6.03 -8.56 -22.02
N ILE A 232 7.24 -9.06 -21.76
CA ILE A 232 8.46 -8.61 -22.44
C ILE A 232 8.45 -9.02 -23.92
N GLU A 233 7.96 -10.22 -24.23
CA GLU A 233 7.78 -10.68 -25.62
C GLU A 233 6.77 -9.80 -26.37
N GLN A 234 5.61 -9.53 -25.77
CA GLN A 234 4.59 -8.66 -26.34
C GLN A 234 5.10 -7.22 -26.54
N PHE A 235 5.93 -6.73 -25.62
CA PHE A 235 6.55 -5.41 -25.75
C PHE A 235 7.56 -5.36 -26.90
N THR A 236 8.46 -6.34 -26.98
CA THR A 236 9.51 -6.37 -28.02
C THR A 236 8.97 -6.67 -29.41
N THR A 237 7.83 -7.38 -29.51
CA THR A 237 7.12 -7.65 -30.77
C THR A 237 6.05 -6.60 -31.10
N TYR A 238 5.96 -5.53 -30.31
CA TYR A 238 5.03 -4.41 -30.51
C TYR A 238 3.53 -4.75 -30.40
N ASN A 239 3.18 -5.86 -29.75
CA ASN A 239 1.83 -6.43 -29.67
C ASN A 239 1.25 -6.45 -28.23
N LEU A 240 1.57 -5.46 -27.41
CA LEU A 240 0.93 -5.34 -26.09
C LEU A 240 -0.59 -5.20 -26.22
N PRO A 241 -1.38 -5.85 -25.33
CA PRO A 241 -2.84 -5.83 -25.39
C PRO A 241 -3.45 -4.46 -25.07
N SER A 242 -2.78 -3.67 -24.22
CA SER A 242 -3.14 -2.28 -23.92
C SER A 242 -1.89 -1.42 -23.72
N TRP A 243 -2.04 -0.11 -23.93
CA TRP A 243 -1.00 0.89 -23.72
C TRP A 243 -1.45 1.91 -22.67
N ASP A 244 -1.71 1.40 -21.47
CA ASP A 244 -2.20 2.17 -20.31
C ASP A 244 -1.11 2.36 -19.25
N HIS A 245 -1.33 3.29 -18.31
CA HIS A 245 -0.37 3.61 -17.25
C HIS A 245 0.07 2.37 -16.46
N TYR A 246 -0.86 1.47 -16.16
CA TYR A 246 -0.58 0.23 -15.44
C TYR A 246 0.47 -0.63 -16.16
N THR A 247 0.30 -0.81 -17.48
CA THR A 247 1.20 -1.58 -18.34
C THR A 247 2.59 -0.95 -18.38
N HIS A 248 2.68 0.40 -18.44
CA HIS A 248 3.95 1.12 -18.42
C HIS A 248 4.70 0.92 -17.09
N ILE A 249 4.01 1.05 -15.96
CA ILE A 249 4.60 0.84 -14.64
C ILE A 249 5.05 -0.61 -14.44
N ARG A 250 4.26 -1.57 -14.92
CA ARG A 250 4.58 -2.99 -14.88
C ARG A 250 5.85 -3.30 -15.67
N LEU A 251 5.94 -2.79 -16.89
CA LEU A 251 7.11 -2.94 -17.74
C LEU A 251 8.36 -2.31 -17.10
N ALA A 252 8.23 -1.10 -16.58
CA ALA A 252 9.31 -0.42 -15.86
C ALA A 252 9.78 -1.24 -14.64
N PHE A 253 8.86 -1.76 -13.84
CA PHE A 253 9.18 -2.60 -12.69
C PHE A 253 9.92 -3.87 -13.11
N VAL A 254 9.39 -4.61 -14.08
CA VAL A 254 9.96 -5.89 -14.55
C VAL A 254 11.39 -5.68 -15.06
N ILE A 255 11.61 -4.68 -15.91
CA ILE A 255 12.93 -4.40 -16.51
C ILE A 255 13.92 -3.86 -15.46
N LEU A 256 13.50 -2.93 -14.60
CA LEU A 256 14.39 -2.31 -13.60
C LEU A 256 14.75 -3.27 -12.47
N ALA A 257 13.83 -4.13 -12.06
CA ALA A 257 14.11 -5.15 -11.05
C ALA A 257 15.07 -6.22 -11.60
N ALA A 258 14.89 -6.64 -12.87
CA ALA A 258 15.73 -7.67 -13.48
C ALA A 258 17.13 -7.20 -13.87
N HIS A 259 17.25 -5.97 -14.39
CA HIS A 259 18.50 -5.49 -14.98
C HIS A 259 19.17 -4.35 -14.21
N GLY A 260 18.56 -3.91 -13.09
CA GLY A 260 19.00 -2.75 -12.34
C GLY A 260 18.87 -1.45 -13.14
N ARG A 261 19.30 -0.35 -12.53
CA ARG A 261 19.08 1.00 -13.10
C ARG A 261 19.79 1.23 -14.43
N GLN A 262 21.09 0.88 -14.51
CA GLN A 262 21.93 1.29 -15.63
C GLN A 262 21.52 0.59 -16.93
N LYS A 263 21.39 -0.74 -16.91
CA LYS A 263 20.94 -1.50 -18.08
C LYS A 263 19.42 -1.34 -18.29
N GLY A 264 18.63 -1.33 -17.21
CA GLY A 264 17.17 -1.22 -17.30
C GLY A 264 16.68 0.11 -17.88
N LYS A 265 17.34 1.24 -17.56
CA LYS A 265 16.98 2.54 -18.16
C LYS A 265 17.16 2.51 -19.68
N ASP A 266 18.27 1.97 -20.16
CA ASP A 266 18.60 1.97 -21.59
C ASP A 266 17.62 1.08 -22.36
N LEU A 267 17.28 -0.09 -21.81
CA LEU A 267 16.26 -0.98 -22.36
C LEU A 267 14.88 -0.31 -22.42
N LEU A 268 14.48 0.42 -21.38
CA LEU A 268 13.21 1.14 -21.36
C LEU A 268 13.20 2.30 -22.36
N PHE A 269 14.24 3.14 -22.39
CA PHE A 269 14.29 4.27 -23.32
C PHE A 269 14.25 3.82 -24.78
N ILE A 270 15.09 2.85 -25.16
CA ILE A 270 15.15 2.34 -26.53
C ILE A 270 13.85 1.61 -26.87
N GLY A 271 13.41 0.69 -26.00
CA GLY A 271 12.21 -0.11 -26.25
C GLY A 271 10.95 0.74 -26.37
N LEU A 272 10.75 1.73 -25.48
CA LEU A 272 9.55 2.57 -25.49
C LEU A 272 9.54 3.47 -26.73
N ALA A 273 10.69 4.03 -27.12
CA ALA A 273 10.81 4.82 -28.34
C ALA A 273 10.44 3.99 -29.58
N SER A 274 11.03 2.80 -29.74
CA SER A 274 10.71 1.90 -30.85
C SER A 274 9.25 1.42 -30.85
N TYR A 275 8.69 1.14 -29.67
CA TYR A 275 7.29 0.71 -29.55
C TYR A 275 6.31 1.79 -29.99
N ILE A 276 6.53 3.03 -29.54
CA ILE A 276 5.68 4.17 -29.91
C ILE A 276 5.81 4.47 -31.40
N GLU A 277 7.02 4.46 -31.96
CA GLU A 277 7.26 4.69 -33.38
C GLU A 277 6.54 3.67 -34.26
N HIS A 278 6.66 2.37 -33.94
CA HIS A 278 6.02 1.30 -34.69
C HIS A 278 4.48 1.34 -34.61
N ASN A 279 3.91 1.75 -33.47
CA ASN A 279 2.46 1.79 -33.26
C ASN A 279 1.82 3.16 -33.57
N ALA A 280 2.59 4.19 -33.89
CA ALA A 280 2.12 5.54 -34.17
C ALA A 280 1.05 5.60 -35.30
N GLN A 281 1.07 4.66 -36.24
CA GLN A 281 0.12 4.60 -37.35
C GLN A 281 -1.14 3.77 -37.06
N LYS A 282 -1.13 2.89 -36.04
CA LYS A 282 -2.21 1.93 -35.76
C LYS A 282 -3.17 2.37 -34.65
N GLN A 283 -2.74 3.29 -33.78
CA GLN A 283 -3.52 3.75 -32.65
C GLN A 283 -3.72 5.27 -32.75
N THR A 284 -4.97 5.71 -32.94
CA THR A 284 -5.33 7.11 -33.24
C THR A 284 -5.09 8.12 -32.11
N ASN A 285 -4.61 7.68 -30.95
CA ASN A 285 -4.48 8.47 -29.71
C ASN A 285 -3.09 8.39 -29.04
N VAL A 286 -2.07 7.82 -29.68
CA VAL A 286 -0.75 7.72 -29.06
C VAL A 286 -0.01 9.05 -29.18
N ARG A 287 0.15 9.73 -28.04
CA ARG A 287 1.08 10.87 -27.92
C ARG A 287 2.50 10.35 -28.15
N GLY A 288 3.30 11.07 -28.94
CA GLY A 288 4.67 10.69 -29.24
C GLY A 288 5.56 10.48 -28.00
N PHE A 289 6.70 9.84 -28.20
CA PHE A 289 7.66 9.59 -27.12
C PHE A 289 8.04 10.87 -26.39
N HIS A 290 8.08 10.82 -25.06
CA HIS A 290 8.35 11.97 -24.20
C HIS A 290 9.52 11.68 -23.27
N PHE A 291 10.66 12.32 -23.51
CA PHE A 291 11.91 12.01 -22.84
C PHE A 291 11.85 12.24 -21.33
N THR A 292 11.50 13.46 -20.90
CA THR A 292 11.44 13.81 -19.47
C THR A 292 10.41 12.97 -18.71
N MET A 293 9.23 12.73 -19.28
CA MET A 293 8.19 11.90 -18.63
C MET A 293 8.65 10.44 -18.47
N THR A 294 9.35 9.90 -19.47
CA THR A 294 9.95 8.56 -19.39
C THR A 294 11.02 8.49 -18.31
N TYR A 295 11.90 9.49 -18.27
CA TYR A 295 12.92 9.60 -17.21
C TYR A 295 12.29 9.66 -15.82
N PHE A 296 11.26 10.49 -15.65
CA PHE A 296 10.52 10.67 -14.40
C PHE A 296 10.00 9.32 -13.87
N TRP A 297 9.29 8.55 -14.71
CA TRP A 297 8.73 7.27 -14.29
C TRP A 297 9.80 6.22 -13.99
N ILE A 298 10.88 6.16 -14.78
CA ILE A 298 12.04 5.32 -14.48
C ILE A 298 12.63 5.67 -13.11
N GLN A 299 12.75 6.97 -12.80
CA GLN A 299 13.26 7.42 -11.52
C GLN A 299 12.37 6.99 -10.35
N ILE A 300 11.06 7.24 -10.45
CA ILE A 300 10.08 6.91 -9.40
C ILE A 300 10.04 5.40 -9.15
N VAL A 301 9.91 4.60 -10.21
CA VAL A 301 9.84 3.14 -10.08
C VAL A 301 11.15 2.57 -9.54
N HIS A 302 12.30 3.04 -10.04
CA HIS A 302 13.60 2.61 -9.52
C HIS A 302 13.76 2.97 -8.04
N PHE A 303 13.42 4.20 -7.65
CA PHE A 303 13.48 4.63 -6.26
C PHE A 303 12.60 3.75 -5.37
N ALA A 304 11.37 3.47 -5.79
CA ALA A 304 10.44 2.59 -5.09
C ALA A 304 10.98 1.15 -4.94
N ILE A 305 11.61 0.58 -5.98
CA ILE A 305 12.25 -0.74 -5.92
C ILE A 305 13.35 -0.77 -4.86
N GLN A 306 14.22 0.25 -4.83
CA GLN A 306 15.34 0.31 -3.88
C GLN A 306 14.90 0.48 -2.41
N HIS A 307 13.67 0.97 -2.21
CA HIS A 307 13.07 1.16 -0.88
C HIS A 307 12.12 0.04 -0.49
N LEU A 308 12.01 -1.02 -1.30
CA LEU A 308 11.27 -2.22 -0.89
C LEU A 308 11.92 -2.84 0.37
N PRO A 309 11.11 -3.21 1.38
CA PRO A 309 11.56 -4.05 2.48
C PRO A 309 12.23 -5.32 1.98
N GLU A 310 13.32 -5.75 2.64
CA GLU A 310 14.09 -6.93 2.21
C GLU A 310 13.23 -8.19 2.07
N LEU A 311 12.22 -8.36 2.94
CA LEU A 311 11.29 -9.50 2.91
C LEU A 311 10.47 -9.63 1.62
N ILE A 312 10.26 -8.53 0.90
CA ILE A 312 9.45 -8.49 -0.33
C ILE A 312 10.27 -8.10 -1.55
N ARG A 313 11.59 -7.92 -1.40
CA ARG A 313 12.47 -7.64 -2.52
C ARG A 313 12.48 -8.88 -3.43
N PRO A 314 12.29 -8.72 -4.75
CA PRO A 314 12.32 -9.85 -5.67
C PRO A 314 13.68 -10.57 -5.58
N ALA A 315 13.66 -11.87 -5.29
CA ALA A 315 14.85 -12.71 -5.28
C ALA A 315 15.20 -13.11 -6.72
N ILE A 316 15.76 -12.18 -7.48
CA ILE A 316 16.05 -12.35 -8.90
C ILE A 316 17.43 -13.00 -9.06
N GLY A 317 17.47 -14.18 -9.68
CA GLY A 317 18.72 -14.76 -10.18
C GLY A 317 19.16 -14.05 -11.46
N ALA A 318 20.45 -14.13 -11.80
CA ALA A 318 20.96 -13.63 -13.08
C ALA A 318 20.07 -14.18 -14.22
N ASP A 319 19.50 -13.28 -15.03
CA ASP A 319 18.64 -13.56 -16.19
C ASP A 319 17.22 -14.07 -15.92
N SER A 320 16.64 -13.76 -14.76
CA SER A 320 15.21 -13.99 -14.48
C SER A 320 14.42 -12.70 -14.30
N TYR A 321 13.13 -12.69 -14.64
CA TYR A 321 12.23 -11.57 -14.36
C TYR A 321 11.54 -11.74 -13.00
N PRO A 322 11.17 -10.64 -12.31
CA PRO A 322 10.33 -10.72 -11.11
C PRO A 322 8.95 -11.30 -11.46
N THR A 323 8.34 -12.05 -10.55
CA THR A 323 7.03 -12.65 -10.77
C THR A 323 5.91 -11.61 -10.80
N SER A 324 4.74 -11.97 -11.34
CA SER A 324 3.55 -11.12 -11.23
C SER A 324 3.22 -10.78 -9.77
N GLU A 325 3.41 -11.72 -8.85
CA GLU A 325 3.21 -11.52 -7.40
C GLU A 325 4.17 -10.46 -6.83
N ASP A 326 5.42 -10.45 -7.29
CA ASP A 326 6.39 -9.41 -6.90
C ASP A 326 5.94 -8.02 -7.35
N PHE A 327 5.36 -7.92 -8.55
CA PHE A 327 4.79 -6.65 -9.02
C PHE A 327 3.58 -6.20 -8.19
N PHE A 328 2.70 -7.13 -7.82
CA PHE A 328 1.58 -6.79 -6.93
C PHE A 328 2.06 -6.31 -5.56
N ARG A 329 3.05 -6.98 -4.96
CA ARG A 329 3.66 -6.53 -3.69
C ARG A 329 4.30 -5.15 -3.82
N PHE A 330 4.96 -4.89 -4.95
CA PHE A 330 5.53 -3.58 -5.26
C PHE A 330 4.46 -2.48 -5.27
N LEU A 331 3.33 -2.70 -5.96
CA LEU A 331 2.22 -1.74 -6.00
C LEU A 331 1.54 -1.55 -4.65
N LEU A 332 1.44 -2.62 -3.85
CA LEU A 332 0.85 -2.56 -2.50
C LEU A 332 1.67 -1.69 -1.55
N VAL A 333 3.00 -1.68 -1.68
CA VAL A 333 3.89 -0.82 -0.89
C VAL A 333 4.01 0.58 -1.48
N ASN A 334 3.89 0.71 -2.81
CA ASN A 334 4.05 1.97 -3.53
C ASN A 334 2.79 2.35 -4.32
N PRO A 335 1.62 2.51 -3.67
CA PRO A 335 0.35 2.72 -4.38
C PRO A 335 0.32 4.04 -5.15
N HIS A 336 1.12 5.03 -4.74
CA HIS A 336 1.27 6.32 -5.43
C HIS A 336 1.83 6.18 -6.86
N VAL A 337 2.55 5.09 -7.17
CA VAL A 337 3.11 4.87 -8.50
C VAL A 337 2.02 4.58 -9.54
N VAL A 338 0.83 4.15 -9.11
CA VAL A 338 -0.34 3.92 -9.97
C VAL A 338 -1.01 5.22 -10.39
N ASP A 339 -0.74 6.34 -9.72
CA ASP A 339 -1.29 7.64 -10.12
C ASP A 339 -0.51 8.22 -11.32
N GLY A 340 -1.07 8.13 -12.53
CA GLY A 340 -0.49 8.74 -13.73
C GLY A 340 -0.30 10.27 -13.67
N GLY A 341 -0.90 10.94 -12.67
CA GLY A 341 -0.76 12.37 -12.39
C GLY A 341 0.40 12.76 -11.46
N LEU A 342 1.13 11.80 -10.89
CA LEU A 342 2.17 12.04 -9.87
C LEU A 342 3.24 13.05 -10.30
N TRP A 343 3.56 13.12 -11.59
CA TRP A 343 4.53 14.09 -12.14
C TRP A 343 4.17 15.55 -11.80
N SER A 344 2.89 15.86 -11.57
CA SER A 344 2.42 17.22 -11.28
C SER A 344 2.86 17.75 -9.91
N GLU A 345 3.30 16.88 -9.00
CA GLU A 345 3.96 17.27 -7.75
C GLU A 345 5.38 17.80 -7.97
N TYR A 346 6.02 17.37 -9.04
CA TYR A 346 7.43 17.66 -9.35
C TYR A 346 7.56 18.75 -10.40
N TYR A 347 6.66 18.77 -11.38
CA TYR A 347 6.69 19.69 -12.50
C TYR A 347 5.46 20.59 -12.56
N THR A 348 5.64 21.82 -13.02
CA THR A 348 4.54 22.61 -13.60
C THR A 348 4.14 22.04 -14.97
N LYS A 349 2.92 22.38 -15.42
CA LYS A 349 2.45 21.95 -16.76
C LYS A 349 3.30 22.61 -17.84
N GLU A 350 3.67 23.86 -17.62
CA GLU A 350 4.51 24.69 -18.49
C GLU A 350 5.90 24.05 -18.67
N MET A 351 6.50 23.56 -17.58
CA MET A 351 7.80 22.90 -17.63
C MET A 351 7.74 21.54 -18.33
N ILE A 352 6.82 20.65 -17.93
CA ILE A 352 6.85 19.27 -18.45
C ILE A 352 6.28 19.14 -19.86
N MET A 353 5.38 20.02 -20.30
CA MET A 353 4.70 19.87 -21.60
C MET A 353 5.40 20.61 -22.76
N ASN A 354 6.49 21.33 -22.48
CA ASN A 354 7.23 22.08 -23.49
C ASN A 354 7.99 21.15 -24.47
N ALA A 355 8.50 21.71 -25.56
CA ALA A 355 9.18 20.92 -26.61
C ALA A 355 10.53 20.35 -26.14
N GLU A 356 11.24 21.08 -25.27
CA GLU A 356 12.53 20.67 -24.70
C GLU A 356 12.38 19.42 -23.83
N ALA A 357 11.45 19.43 -22.86
CA ALA A 357 11.16 18.29 -22.00
C ALA A 357 10.66 17.04 -22.76
N LYS A 358 10.07 17.24 -23.94
CA LYS A 358 9.72 16.13 -24.85
C LYS A 358 10.95 15.52 -25.52
N ALA A 359 11.91 16.34 -25.93
CA ALA A 359 13.11 15.93 -26.66
C ALA A 359 14.24 15.42 -25.73
N GLU A 360 14.39 16.01 -24.55
CA GLU A 360 15.48 15.72 -23.63
C GLU A 360 15.04 15.73 -22.16
N MET A 361 15.98 15.43 -21.25
CA MET A 361 15.71 15.40 -19.80
C MET A 361 15.82 16.81 -19.21
N VAL A 362 14.72 17.29 -18.66
CA VAL A 362 14.65 18.55 -17.92
C VAL A 362 14.36 18.25 -16.44
N LEU A 363 15.08 18.91 -15.54
CA LEU A 363 14.88 18.75 -14.10
C LEU A 363 13.54 19.38 -13.65
N PRO A 364 12.90 18.86 -12.60
CA PRO A 364 11.65 19.42 -12.12
C PRO A 364 11.82 20.79 -11.46
N ASP A 365 10.82 21.64 -11.61
CA ASP A 365 10.79 23.04 -11.14
C ASP A 365 10.06 23.25 -9.81
N LYS A 366 9.22 22.31 -9.36
CA LYS A 366 8.54 22.40 -8.05
C LYS A 366 9.30 21.71 -6.93
N LYS A 367 9.78 20.49 -7.19
CA LYS A 367 10.39 19.60 -6.18
C LYS A 367 11.44 18.70 -6.83
N PRO A 368 12.61 18.50 -6.22
CA PRO A 368 13.63 17.62 -6.76
C PRO A 368 13.14 16.16 -6.82
N LEU A 369 13.63 15.41 -7.82
CA LEU A 369 13.39 13.97 -7.90
C LEU A 369 14.03 13.25 -6.70
N PRO A 370 13.41 12.16 -6.20
CA PRO A 370 13.96 11.41 -5.08
C PRO A 370 15.32 10.79 -5.45
N SER A 371 16.34 10.93 -4.60
CA SER A 371 17.72 10.49 -4.89
C SER A 371 18.17 9.33 -4.00
N MET A 372 19.11 8.52 -4.52
CA MET A 372 19.71 7.37 -3.80
C MET A 372 20.98 7.75 -3.02
N ALA A 373 21.48 8.99 -3.17
CA ALA A 373 22.82 9.42 -2.74
C ALA A 373 23.07 9.30 -1.23
N GLY A 374 22.02 9.23 -0.41
CA GLY A 374 22.13 9.04 1.04
C GLY A 374 22.50 7.61 1.47
N ARG A 375 22.22 6.57 0.67
CA ARG A 375 22.55 5.16 1.02
C ARG A 375 23.91 4.73 0.47
N ASP A 376 24.28 5.18 -0.72
CA ASP A 376 25.58 4.82 -1.32
C ASP A 376 26.76 5.44 -0.55
N ALA A 377 26.60 6.64 0.01
CA ALA A 377 27.63 7.24 0.86
C ALA A 377 27.85 6.45 2.17
N VAL A 378 26.78 5.90 2.77
CA VAL A 378 26.89 5.14 4.04
C VAL A 378 27.47 3.74 3.81
N ALA A 379 27.18 3.11 2.66
CA ALA A 379 27.76 1.81 2.30
C ALA A 379 29.26 1.90 1.98
N VAL A 380 29.73 3.03 1.41
CA VAL A 380 31.14 3.21 1.04
C VAL A 380 32.01 3.66 2.22
N PHE A 381 31.47 4.40 3.20
CA PHE A 381 32.23 4.86 4.36
C PHE A 381 32.27 3.87 5.55
N GLY A 382 31.42 2.84 5.55
CA GLY A 382 31.27 1.88 6.67
C GLY A 382 32.16 0.63 6.60
N ALA A 383 32.78 0.32 5.46
CA ALA A 383 33.67 -0.83 5.33
C ALA A 383 35.11 -0.46 5.71
N LYS A 384 35.46 -0.67 6.99
CA LYS A 384 36.86 -0.81 7.39
C LYS A 384 37.37 -2.20 6.95
N GLU A 385 38.62 -2.22 6.49
CA GLU A 385 39.45 -3.35 5.98
C GLU A 385 39.28 -3.62 4.47
N SER A 386 40.31 -3.62 3.61
CA SER A 386 41.76 -3.60 3.79
C SER A 386 42.43 -3.09 2.50
N TRP A 387 43.07 -1.94 2.53
CA TRP A 387 44.00 -1.52 1.47
C TRP A 387 45.32 -2.28 1.63
N ARG A 388 45.46 -3.45 0.99
CA ARG A 388 46.79 -4.00 0.68
C ARG A 388 46.77 -4.84 -0.60
N LYS A 389 47.64 -4.41 -1.53
CA LYS A 389 48.27 -5.15 -2.63
C LYS A 389 47.32 -5.62 -3.74
N TYR A 390 47.41 -5.00 -4.91
CA TYR A 390 48.27 -5.52 -5.98
C TYR A 390 48.73 -4.37 -6.88
N ASP A 391 49.98 -4.50 -7.29
CA ASP A 391 50.80 -3.53 -7.99
C ASP A 391 50.28 -3.13 -9.37
N LEU A 392 50.61 -1.89 -9.73
CA LEU A 392 50.93 -1.45 -11.07
C LEU A 392 51.71 -2.55 -11.82
N MET A 393 51.20 -3.03 -12.95
CA MET A 393 51.99 -3.25 -14.17
C MET A 393 51.09 -3.67 -15.34
N ALA A 394 51.41 -3.05 -16.49
CA ALA A 394 51.31 -3.56 -17.85
C ALA A 394 50.02 -3.34 -18.67
N ILE A 395 50.12 -2.25 -19.46
CA ILE A 395 49.70 -2.03 -20.86
C ILE A 395 48.24 -1.69 -21.10
#